data_AF-A0AAP0JCY8-F1
#
_entry.id   AF-A0AAP0JCY8-F1
#
_cell.length_a   1.000
_cell.length_b   1.000
_cell.length_c   1.000
_cell.angle_alpha   90.00
_cell.angle_beta   90.00
_cell.angle_gamma   90.00
#
_symmetry.space_group_name_H-M   'P 1'
#
loop_
_entity.id
_entity.type
_entity.pdbx_description
1 polymer ?
#
loop_
_entity_poly.entity_id
_entity_poly.type
_entity_poly.pdbx_seq_one_letter_code
_entity_poly.pdbx_strand_id
1 'polypeptide(L)'
;MLRPRRRIIKKPRRNHNLANVEEISPVARKYWLQRYSLFSLYNKGIQMDEEGWYSVTPEAIAIRQARRCAGKVVIDGFTGVGGNAIQFARM
;
A
#
# COMPACT_ATOMS: atom_id res chain seq x y z
N MET A 1 1.57 13.83 -55.18
CA MET A 1 0.55 13.23 -54.29
C MET A 1 1.16 12.95 -52.92
N LEU A 2 0.83 13.73 -51.89
CA LEU A 2 1.31 13.54 -50.52
C LEU A 2 0.46 12.47 -49.82
N ARG A 3 1.08 11.43 -49.26
CA ARG A 3 0.37 10.38 -48.51
C ARG A 3 -0.06 10.92 -47.13
N PRO A 4 -1.29 10.66 -46.66
CA PRO A 4 -1.73 11.12 -45.35
C PRO A 4 -1.00 10.38 -44.23
N ARG A 5 -0.47 11.12 -43.23
CA ARG A 5 0.14 10.54 -42.02
C ARG A 5 -0.92 9.78 -41.23
N ARG A 6 -0.75 8.46 -41.08
CA ARG A 6 -1.56 7.64 -40.16
C ARG A 6 -1.37 8.12 -38.72
N ARG A 7 -2.46 8.54 -38.08
CA ARG A 7 -2.49 8.90 -36.66
C ARG A 7 -2.46 7.60 -35.83
N ILE A 8 -1.33 7.33 -35.17
CA ILE A 8 -1.22 6.17 -34.26
C ILE A 8 -2.06 6.47 -33.02
N ILE A 9 -3.21 5.83 -32.90
CA ILE A 9 -4.02 5.85 -31.68
C ILE A 9 -3.30 4.97 -30.65
N LYS A 10 -2.60 5.60 -29.69
CA LYS A 10 -2.02 4.87 -28.55
C LYS A 10 -3.18 4.28 -27.74
N LYS A 11 -3.26 2.94 -27.66
CA LYS A 11 -4.22 2.26 -26.79
C LYS A 11 -4.01 2.73 -25.35
N PRO A 12 -5.08 2.99 -24.57
CA PRO A 12 -4.94 3.36 -23.17
C PRO A 12 -4.21 2.22 -22.45
N ARG A 13 -3.17 2.57 -21.67
CA ARG A 13 -2.49 1.59 -20.81
C ARG A 13 -3.53 1.05 -19.84
N ARG A 14 -3.77 -0.27 -19.87
CA ARG A 14 -4.57 -0.94 -18.83
C ARG A 14 -3.91 -0.65 -17.48
N ASN A 15 -4.63 0.00 -16.59
CA ASN A 15 -4.21 0.13 -15.19
C ASN A 15 -4.24 -1.26 -14.56
N HIS A 16 -3.07 -1.87 -14.36
CA HIS A 16 -2.91 -3.17 -13.70
C HIS A 16 -3.59 -3.24 -12.32
N ASN A 17 -3.79 -2.08 -11.67
CA ASN A 17 -4.37 -1.96 -10.34
C ASN A 17 -5.87 -2.31 -10.24
N LEU A 18 -6.62 -2.31 -11.35
CA LEU A 18 -8.05 -2.68 -11.33
C LEU A 18 -8.26 -4.20 -11.46
N ALA A 19 -7.30 -4.90 -12.07
CA ALA A 19 -7.39 -6.36 -12.28
C ALA A 19 -7.26 -7.15 -10.95
N ASN A 20 -6.53 -6.62 -9.97
CA ASN A 20 -6.34 -7.30 -8.68
C ASN A 20 -7.56 -7.22 -7.74
N VAL A 21 -8.59 -6.42 -8.03
CA VAL A 21 -9.72 -6.23 -7.09
C VAL A 21 -10.64 -7.45 -7.04
N GLU A 22 -10.66 -8.25 -8.11
CA GLU A 22 -11.46 -9.48 -8.20
C GLU A 22 -10.82 -10.66 -7.44
N GLU A 23 -9.50 -10.65 -7.22
CA GLU A 23 -8.77 -11.65 -6.44
C GLU A 23 -8.76 -11.36 -4.92
N ILE A 24 -9.14 -10.15 -4.52
CA ILE A 24 -9.14 -9.75 -3.11
C ILE A 24 -10.40 -10.28 -2.43
N SER A 25 -10.21 -10.96 -1.30
CA SER A 25 -11.33 -11.50 -0.51
C SER A 25 -12.35 -10.40 -0.17
N PRO A 26 -13.65 -10.74 -0.04
CA PRO A 26 -14.67 -9.75 0.32
C PRO A 26 -14.34 -8.96 1.59
N VAL A 27 -13.67 -9.61 2.54
CA VAL A 27 -13.21 -9.01 3.81
C VAL A 27 -12.11 -7.99 3.57
N ALA A 28 -11.13 -8.31 2.73
CA ALA A 28 -10.02 -7.43 2.39
C ALA A 28 -10.44 -6.25 1.48
N ARG A 29 -11.54 -6.38 0.72
CA ARG A 29 -12.00 -5.35 -0.22
C ARG A 29 -12.18 -3.97 0.42
N LYS A 30 -12.78 -3.88 1.61
CA LYS A 30 -12.95 -2.58 2.30
C LYS A 30 -11.60 -1.94 2.64
N TYR A 31 -10.60 -2.75 2.97
CA TYR A 31 -9.24 -2.29 3.30
C TYR A 31 -8.44 -1.91 2.06
N TRP A 32 -8.62 -2.63 0.95
CA TRP A 32 -8.03 -2.28 -0.34
C TRP A 32 -8.43 -0.87 -0.80
N LEU A 33 -9.70 -0.49 -0.62
CA LEU A 33 -10.18 0.85 -0.97
C LEU A 33 -9.47 1.96 -0.19
N GLN A 34 -9.04 1.66 1.04
CA GLN A 34 -8.30 2.56 1.93
C GLN A 34 -6.80 2.23 2.03
N ARG A 35 -6.24 1.46 1.08
CA ARG A 35 -4.85 0.98 1.15
C ARG A 35 -3.80 2.09 1.28
N TYR A 36 -4.08 3.29 0.77
CA TYR A 36 -3.17 4.43 0.93
C TYR A 36 -3.21 5.06 2.33
N SER A 37 -4.27 4.82 3.10
CA SER A 37 -4.32 5.17 4.53
C SER A 37 -3.53 4.16 5.36
N LEU A 38 -3.45 2.90 4.91
CA LEU A 38 -2.64 1.86 5.53
C LEU A 38 -1.15 2.06 5.21
N PHE A 39 -0.82 2.29 3.94
CA PHE A 39 0.51 2.65 3.46
C PHE A 39 0.42 3.71 2.36
N SER A 40 0.86 4.93 2.63
CA SER A 40 0.90 6.04 1.67
C SER A 40 1.68 5.70 0.40
N LEU A 41 2.72 4.87 0.53
CA LEU A 41 3.55 4.37 -0.55
C LEU A 41 3.12 2.99 -1.08
N TYR A 42 1.85 2.60 -0.96
CA TYR A 42 1.35 1.28 -1.36
C TYR A 42 1.85 0.81 -2.74
N ASN A 43 1.79 1.70 -3.74
CA ASN A 43 2.19 1.38 -5.12
C ASN A 43 3.70 1.22 -5.33
N LYS A 44 4.54 1.43 -4.30
CA LYS A 44 5.99 1.20 -4.35
C LYS A 44 6.37 -0.25 -4.02
N GLY A 45 5.43 -1.18 -4.12
CA GLY A 45 5.67 -2.61 -3.94
C GLY A 45 5.32 -3.14 -2.56
N ILE A 46 4.38 -2.51 -1.85
CA ILE A 46 3.86 -3.07 -0.60
C ILE A 46 3.16 -4.39 -0.91
N GLN A 47 3.48 -5.42 -0.13
CA GLN A 47 2.83 -6.72 -0.16
C GLN A 47 2.01 -6.89 1.11
N MET A 48 0.83 -7.48 0.97
CA MET A 48 -0.12 -7.71 2.05
C MET A 48 -0.54 -9.17 1.99
N ASP A 49 -0.54 -9.83 3.15
CA ASP A 49 -1.24 -11.09 3.34
C ASP A 49 -2.72 -10.83 3.72
N GLU A 50 -3.49 -11.90 3.89
CA GLU A 50 -4.91 -11.79 4.26
C GLU A 50 -5.08 -11.11 5.62
N GLU A 51 -4.22 -11.46 6.59
CA GLU A 51 -4.28 -10.93 7.96
C GLU A 51 -3.90 -9.46 8.05
N GLY A 52 -2.86 -9.04 7.33
CA GLY A 52 -2.36 -7.68 7.31
C GLY A 52 -3.42 -6.67 6.90
N TRP A 53 -4.39 -7.04 6.06
CA TRP A 53 -5.46 -6.13 5.66
C TRP A 53 -6.28 -5.61 6.83
N TYR A 54 -6.57 -6.45 7.83
CA TYR A 54 -7.38 -6.07 8.98
C TYR A 54 -6.57 -5.80 10.25
N SER A 55 -5.31 -6.25 10.33
CA SER A 55 -4.45 -6.08 11.50
C SER A 55 -3.50 -4.90 11.40
N VAL A 56 -3.12 -4.46 10.19
CA VAL A 56 -2.12 -3.40 10.04
C VAL A 56 -2.62 -2.08 10.64
N THR A 57 -1.76 -1.44 11.43
CA THR A 57 -2.03 -0.11 11.99
C THR A 57 -1.93 0.93 10.87
N PRO A 58 -2.96 1.79 10.64
CA PRO A 58 -2.88 2.86 9.66
C PRO A 58 -1.65 3.75 9.86
N GLU A 59 -0.99 4.16 8.77
CA GLU A 59 0.33 4.80 8.79
C GLU A 59 0.38 6.02 9.73
N ALA A 60 -0.66 6.86 9.72
CA ALA A 60 -0.75 8.05 10.56
C ALA A 60 -0.74 7.71 12.07
N ILE A 61 -1.34 6.59 12.46
CA ILE A 61 -1.38 6.12 13.85
C ILE A 61 -0.01 5.56 14.23
N ALA A 62 0.59 4.74 13.36
CA ALA A 62 1.93 4.18 13.56
C ALA A 62 2.99 5.29 13.73
N ILE A 63 2.94 6.35 12.92
CA ILE A 63 3.81 7.54 13.06
C ILE A 63 3.64 8.18 14.45
N ARG A 64 2.39 8.35 14.90
CA ARG A 64 2.12 8.96 16.21
C ARG A 64 2.63 8.11 17.37
N GLN A 65 2.53 6.79 17.26
CA GLN A 65 3.08 5.86 18.25
C GLN A 65 4.61 5.92 18.25
N ALA A 66 5.24 5.85 17.08
CA ALA A 66 6.70 5.92 16.95
C ALA A 66 7.29 7.21 17.54
N ARG A 67 6.65 8.36 17.30
CA ARG A 67 7.08 9.65 17.91
C ARG A 67 7.08 9.67 19.43
N ARG A 68 6.26 8.84 20.08
CA ARG A 68 6.18 8.73 21.54
C ARG A 68 7.17 7.70 22.11
N CYS A 69 7.54 6.71 21.31
CA CYS A 69 8.48 5.66 21.66
C CYS A 69 9.93 6.05 21.33
N ALA A 70 10.40 7.17 21.90
CA ALA A 70 11.78 7.63 21.72
C ALA A 70 12.77 6.68 22.41
N GLY A 71 13.38 5.78 21.65
CA GLY A 71 14.35 4.81 22.15
C GLY A 71 15.36 4.41 21.07
N LYS A 72 16.53 3.92 21.47
CA LYS A 72 17.59 3.49 20.53
C LYS A 72 17.31 2.11 19.91
N VAL A 73 16.58 1.25 20.61
CA VAL A 73 16.27 -0.12 20.22
C VAL A 73 14.81 -0.39 20.57
N VAL A 74 14.05 -0.90 19.60
CA VAL A 74 12.62 -1.23 19.75
C VAL A 74 12.42 -2.70 19.44
N ILE A 75 11.61 -3.38 20.26
CA ILE A 75 11.14 -4.74 19.99
C ILE A 75 9.65 -4.65 19.63
N ASP A 76 9.33 -5.01 18.39
CA ASP A 76 7.94 -5.19 17.94
C ASP A 76 7.63 -6.69 17.98
N GLY A 77 6.97 -7.14 19.05
CA GLY A 77 6.68 -8.56 19.29
C GLY A 77 5.62 -9.15 18.35
N PHE A 78 4.85 -8.31 17.65
CA PHE A 78 3.73 -8.73 16.79
C PHE A 78 3.64 -7.82 15.56
N THR A 79 4.71 -7.80 14.77
CA THR A 79 4.86 -6.78 13.73
C THR A 79 3.92 -6.93 12.53
N GLY A 80 3.40 -8.14 12.29
CA GLY A 80 2.58 -8.46 11.12
C GLY A 80 3.27 -8.06 9.82
N VAL A 81 2.57 -7.32 8.94
CA VAL A 81 3.15 -6.77 7.70
C VAL A 81 4.05 -5.54 7.92
N GLY A 82 4.40 -5.22 9.17
CA GLY A 82 5.43 -4.23 9.52
C GLY A 82 4.94 -2.79 9.65
N GLY A 83 3.63 -2.54 9.75
CA GLY A 83 3.07 -1.18 9.81
C GLY A 83 3.69 -0.30 10.91
N ASN A 84 3.81 -0.82 12.13
CA ASN A 84 4.43 -0.10 13.25
C ASN A 84 5.97 -0.12 13.17
N ALA A 85 6.57 -1.28 12.91
CA ALA A 85 8.03 -1.42 12.78
C ALA A 85 8.65 -0.44 11.77
N ILE A 86 8.00 -0.23 10.61
CA ILE A 86 8.47 0.75 9.62
C ILE A 86 8.56 2.16 10.22
N GLN A 87 7.60 2.57 11.04
CA GLN A 87 7.61 3.91 11.62
C GLN A 87 8.56 4.01 12.81
N PHE A 88 8.72 2.96 13.61
CA PHE A 88 9.76 2.92 14.64
C PHE A 88 11.17 3.05 14.04
N ALA A 89 11.44 2.42 12.90
CA ALA A 89 12.73 2.51 12.22
C ALA A 89 13.05 3.88 11.59
N ARG A 90 12.05 4.78 11.50
CA ARG A 90 12.20 6.13 10.93
C ARG A 90 12.46 7.22 11.99
N MET A 91 12.33 6.89 13.27
CA MET A 91 12.56 7.81 14.40
C MET A 91 13.98 7.63 14.92
#